data_AF-A0A8S3WFP3-F1
#
_entry.id   AF-A0A8S3WFP3-F1
#
_cell.length_a   1.000
_cell.length_b   1.000
_cell.length_c   1.000
_cell.angle_alpha   90.00
_cell.angle_beta   90.00
_cell.angle_gamma   90.00
#
_symmetry.space_group_name_H-M   'P 1'
#
loop_
_entity.id
_entity.type
_entity.pdbx_description
1 polymer ?
#
loop_
_entity_poly.entity_id
_entity_poly.type
_entity_poly.pdbx_seq_one_letter_code
_entity_poly.pdbx_strand_id
1 'polypeptide(L)'
;MILKFGTLLLIALYLSVTTALPPCTCTREKKPVCGSDGQTYGNLCMLNCAQLLNPSVTLQRFGACEENPLPSDGDSQVNIVEVSSCSCPHAAKYVCGSDGHTYDNACLLNCASISNPGLHIQNDGSCDNSVKVVDHAENVTCNCTKNYKPVCASNGVTFENECMMHCSGTHLTVQNPGPCESN
;
A
#
# COMPACT_ATOMS: atom_id res chain seq x y z
N MET A 1 54.35 -9.81 -67.45
CA MET A 1 53.72 -8.54 -66.99
C MET A 1 52.23 -8.83 -66.86
N ILE A 2 51.49 -8.21 -65.92
CA ILE A 2 50.09 -8.52 -65.54
C ILE A 2 49.95 -9.64 -64.48
N LEU A 3 50.53 -9.51 -63.28
CA LEU A 3 50.03 -10.26 -62.11
C LEU A 3 50.56 -9.73 -60.76
N LYS A 4 50.55 -8.41 -60.53
CA LYS A 4 50.82 -7.84 -59.18
C LYS A 4 49.95 -6.64 -58.80
N PHE A 5 49.12 -6.11 -59.71
CA PHE A 5 48.27 -4.95 -59.44
C PHE A 5 46.87 -5.30 -58.89
N GLY A 6 46.37 -6.51 -59.18
CA GLY A 6 45.00 -6.92 -58.78
C GLY A 6 44.84 -7.24 -57.29
N THR A 7 45.89 -7.74 -56.63
CA THR A 7 45.82 -8.11 -55.21
C THR A 7 45.93 -6.91 -54.27
N LEU A 8 46.68 -5.87 -54.65
CA LEU A 8 46.76 -4.61 -53.89
C LEU A 8 45.43 -3.82 -53.90
N LEU A 9 44.67 -3.86 -55.01
CA LEU A 9 43.36 -3.23 -55.14
C LEU A 9 42.28 -3.91 -54.26
N LEU A 10 42.35 -5.23 -54.08
CA LEU A 10 41.43 -5.98 -53.22
C LEU A 10 41.71 -5.72 -51.73
N ILE A 11 42.96 -5.55 -51.33
CA ILE A 11 43.31 -5.22 -49.93
C ILE A 11 42.89 -3.78 -49.58
N ALA A 12 42.96 -2.85 -50.54
CA ALA A 12 42.50 -1.46 -50.36
C ALA A 12 40.97 -1.34 -50.17
N LEU A 13 40.19 -2.25 -50.77
CA LEU A 13 38.73 -2.34 -50.58
C LEU A 13 38.33 -2.90 -49.21
N TYR A 14 39.18 -3.70 -48.56
CA TYR A 14 38.93 -4.22 -47.21
C TYR A 14 39.26 -3.23 -46.09
N LEU A 15 40.11 -2.23 -46.35
CA LEU A 15 40.52 -1.23 -45.35
C LEU A 15 39.60 -0.01 -45.27
N SER A 16 38.61 0.13 -46.17
CA SER A 16 37.77 1.33 -46.28
C SER A 16 36.34 1.19 -45.76
N VAL A 17 35.97 0.05 -45.16
CA VAL A 17 34.67 -0.10 -44.49
C VAL A 17 34.86 -0.07 -42.97
N THR A 18 35.49 0.98 -42.46
CA THR A 18 35.23 1.39 -41.08
C THR A 18 34.00 2.30 -41.14
N THR A 19 32.81 1.69 -41.15
CA THR A 19 31.57 2.46 -40.96
C THR A 19 31.56 2.94 -39.52
N ALA A 20 32.29 4.02 -39.25
CA ALA A 20 32.12 4.79 -38.03
C ALA A 20 30.66 5.20 -38.00
N LEU A 21 29.91 4.62 -37.06
CA LEU A 21 28.51 4.94 -36.90
C LEU A 21 28.39 6.44 -36.65
N PRO A 22 27.40 7.11 -37.28
CA PRO A 22 27.24 8.54 -37.14
C PRO A 22 27.19 8.91 -35.65
N PRO A 23 27.90 9.96 -35.22
CA PRO A 23 27.91 10.35 -33.82
C PRO A 23 26.49 10.71 -33.40
N CYS A 24 26.01 10.08 -32.34
CA CYS A 24 24.67 10.34 -31.85
C CYS A 24 24.60 11.73 -31.22
N THR A 25 23.98 12.66 -31.94
CA THR A 25 23.73 14.01 -31.45
C THR A 25 22.46 14.03 -30.61
N CYS A 26 22.62 13.85 -29.31
CA CYS A 26 21.52 13.92 -28.34
C CYS A 26 21.62 15.14 -27.44
N THR A 27 20.45 15.63 -27.00
CA THR A 27 20.36 16.62 -25.92
C THR A 27 20.91 16.03 -24.63
N ARG A 28 21.44 16.88 -23.75
CA ARG A 28 21.95 16.48 -22.42
C ARG A 28 20.84 16.42 -21.35
N GLU A 29 19.58 16.24 -21.77
CA GLU A 29 18.49 16.12 -20.80
C GLU A 29 18.61 14.82 -20.01
N LYS A 30 18.46 14.92 -18.69
CA LYS A 30 18.54 13.78 -17.77
C LYS A 30 17.15 13.22 -17.53
N LYS A 31 16.66 12.43 -18.48
CA LYS A 31 15.36 11.74 -18.41
C LYS A 31 15.59 10.26 -18.71
N PRO A 32 16.17 9.50 -17.76
CA PRO A 32 16.66 8.16 -18.04
C PRO A 32 15.55 7.24 -18.52
N VAL A 33 15.91 6.24 -19.32
CA VAL A 33 15.01 5.18 -19.80
C VAL A 33 15.71 3.82 -19.70
N CYS A 34 14.93 2.76 -19.49
CA CYS A 34 15.40 1.40 -19.39
C CYS A 34 15.17 0.68 -20.72
N GLY A 35 16.23 0.14 -21.32
CA GLY A 35 16.16 -0.70 -22.51
C GLY A 35 15.78 -2.15 -22.18
N SER A 36 15.26 -2.88 -23.16
CA SER A 36 14.94 -4.31 -23.07
C SER A 36 16.16 -5.21 -22.84
N ASP A 37 17.35 -4.65 -22.98
CA ASP A 37 18.64 -5.26 -22.66
C ASP A 37 19.08 -5.01 -21.20
N GLY A 38 18.23 -4.37 -20.39
CA GLY A 38 18.51 -4.05 -18.99
C GLY A 38 19.49 -2.88 -18.81
N GLN A 39 19.83 -2.15 -19.87
CA GLN A 39 20.71 -0.98 -19.78
C GLN A 39 19.93 0.32 -19.57
N THR A 40 20.43 1.16 -18.66
CA THR A 40 19.91 2.51 -18.47
C THR A 40 20.52 3.48 -19.48
N TYR A 41 19.69 4.11 -20.30
CA TYR A 41 20.09 5.18 -21.21
C TYR A 41 19.74 6.54 -20.60
N GLY A 42 20.63 7.54 -20.73
CA GLY A 42 20.44 8.85 -20.10
C GLY A 42 19.21 9.62 -20.58
N ASN A 43 18.74 9.32 -21.79
CA ASN A 43 17.44 9.73 -22.32
C ASN A 43 17.01 8.86 -23.52
N LEU A 44 15.78 9.08 -24.00
CA LEU A 44 15.20 8.33 -25.12
C LEU A 44 16.02 8.48 -26.42
N CYS A 45 16.65 9.64 -26.65
CA CYS A 45 17.54 9.83 -27.81
C CYS A 45 18.75 8.87 -27.74
N MET A 46 19.34 8.70 -26.55
CA MET A 46 20.45 7.76 -26.37
C MET A 46 20.03 6.30 -26.57
N LEU A 47 18.80 5.92 -26.17
CA LEU A 47 18.26 4.58 -26.45
C LEU A 47 18.07 4.36 -27.95
N ASN A 48 17.46 5.31 -28.66
CA ASN A 48 17.27 5.22 -30.12
C ASN A 48 18.60 5.23 -30.87
N CYS A 49 19.60 5.94 -30.36
CA CYS A 49 20.96 5.88 -30.86
C CYS A 49 21.54 4.46 -30.71
N ALA A 50 21.37 3.82 -29.56
CA ALA A 50 21.86 2.47 -29.32
C ALA A 50 21.20 1.43 -30.24
N GLN A 51 19.97 1.67 -30.70
CA GLN A 51 19.31 0.83 -31.70
C GLN A 51 20.04 0.78 -33.05
N LEU A 52 20.85 1.79 -33.39
CA LEU A 52 21.70 1.78 -34.59
C LEU A 52 22.81 0.71 -34.49
N LEU A 53 23.21 0.36 -33.26
CA LEU A 53 24.19 -0.68 -32.95
C LEU A 53 23.52 -2.03 -32.69
N ASN A 54 22.41 -2.01 -31.95
CA ASN A 54 21.65 -3.19 -31.56
C ASN A 54 20.14 -2.96 -31.78
N PRO A 55 19.62 -3.26 -32.98
CA PRO A 55 18.21 -3.05 -33.32
C PRO A 55 17.21 -3.82 -32.46
N SER A 56 17.67 -4.80 -31.68
CA SER A 56 16.82 -5.61 -30.79
C SER A 56 16.50 -4.89 -29.47
N VAL A 57 17.22 -3.81 -29.14
CA VAL A 57 16.96 -3.03 -27.93
C VAL A 57 15.70 -2.18 -28.14
N THR A 58 14.70 -2.37 -27.30
CA THR A 58 13.48 -1.55 -27.28
C THR A 58 13.35 -0.84 -25.95
N LEU A 59 12.50 0.18 -25.88
CA LEU A 59 12.15 0.79 -24.61
C LEU A 59 11.38 -0.22 -23.75
N GLN A 60 11.94 -0.61 -22.62
CA GLN A 60 11.25 -1.43 -21.63
C GLN A 60 10.42 -0.57 -20.68
N ARG A 61 10.99 0.52 -20.13
CA ARG A 61 10.30 1.44 -19.21
C ARG A 61 10.94 2.83 -19.21
N PHE A 62 10.18 3.87 -18.91
CA PHE A 62 10.74 5.18 -18.53
C PHE A 62 11.38 5.12 -17.14
N GLY A 63 12.47 5.84 -16.93
CA GLY A 63 13.31 5.74 -15.73
C GLY A 63 14.50 4.79 -15.93
N ALA A 64 15.43 4.78 -14.98
CA ALA A 64 16.54 3.84 -15.00
C ALA A 64 16.07 2.38 -14.86
N CYS A 65 16.85 1.44 -15.37
CA CYS A 65 16.71 0.04 -14.99
C CYS A 65 17.01 -0.10 -13.50
N GLU A 66 16.34 -1.05 -12.85
CA GLU A 66 16.48 -1.27 -11.40
C GLU A 66 17.83 -1.93 -11.11
N GLU A 67 18.80 -1.14 -10.68
CA GLU A 67 19.98 -1.66 -9.99
C GLU A 67 19.61 -1.85 -8.51
N ASN A 68 19.01 -3.00 -8.20
CA ASN A 68 18.53 -3.42 -6.88
C ASN A 68 17.34 -2.60 -6.33
N PRO A 69 16.21 -3.26 -5.98
CA PRO A 69 15.12 -2.58 -5.28
C PRO A 69 15.53 -2.36 -3.82
N LEU A 70 16.09 -1.19 -3.52
CA LEU A 70 16.02 -0.65 -2.17
C LEU A 70 14.61 -0.07 -1.97
N PRO A 71 13.87 -0.51 -0.93
CA PRO A 71 12.57 0.08 -0.64
C PRO A 71 12.81 1.52 -0.19
N SER A 72 12.38 2.47 -1.02
CA SER A 72 12.43 3.88 -0.71
C SER A 72 11.06 4.28 -0.22
N ASP A 73 10.94 4.45 1.09
CA ASP A 73 9.83 5.17 1.70
C ASP A 73 9.74 6.57 1.08
N GLY A 74 8.57 6.92 0.54
CA GLY A 74 8.26 8.30 0.15
C GLY A 74 7.73 8.46 -1.26
N ASP A 75 6.40 8.39 -1.37
CA ASP A 75 5.55 9.24 -2.21
C ASP A 75 6.04 9.57 -3.63
N SER A 76 5.64 8.74 -4.60
CA SER A 76 5.31 9.20 -5.96
C SER A 76 4.49 8.14 -6.69
N GLN A 77 3.36 8.60 -7.22
CA GLN A 77 2.30 7.82 -7.85
C GLN A 77 2.81 6.95 -9.00
N VAL A 78 2.69 5.63 -8.86
CA VAL A 78 2.67 4.71 -10.01
C VAL A 78 1.22 4.40 -10.33
N ASN A 79 0.81 4.81 -11.52
CA ASN A 79 -0.48 4.49 -12.09
C ASN A 79 -0.46 3.01 -12.55
N ILE A 80 -0.76 2.10 -11.63
CA ILE A 80 -1.08 0.70 -11.93
C ILE A 80 -2.60 0.61 -11.93
N VAL A 81 -3.20 0.52 -13.11
CA VAL A 81 -4.61 0.11 -13.28
C VAL A 81 -4.55 -1.35 -13.69
N GLU A 82 -5.05 -2.36 -13.00
CA GLU A 82 -5.93 -2.49 -11.82
C GLU A 82 -5.61 -3.91 -11.32
N VAL A 83 -5.34 -4.13 -10.03
CA VAL A 83 -6.38 -4.55 -9.09
C VAL A 83 -6.24 -3.75 -7.79
N SER A 84 -7.23 -2.88 -7.57
CA SER A 84 -7.60 -2.18 -6.33
C SER A 84 -6.49 -1.42 -5.60
N SER A 85 -5.88 -0.42 -6.24
CA SER A 85 -5.28 0.69 -5.49
C SER A 85 -6.39 1.67 -5.14
N CYS A 86 -7.06 1.44 -4.02
CA CYS A 86 -8.12 2.33 -3.59
C CYS A 86 -7.54 3.65 -3.14
N SER A 87 -8.01 4.73 -3.76
CA SER A 87 -7.66 6.08 -3.34
C SER A 87 -8.50 6.45 -2.12
N CYS A 88 -7.93 6.24 -0.94
CA CYS A 88 -8.58 6.57 0.33
C CYS A 88 -7.79 7.63 1.08
N PRO A 89 -8.47 8.54 1.80
CA PRO A 89 -7.78 9.48 2.67
C PRO A 89 -7.05 8.71 3.78
N HIS A 90 -5.86 9.19 4.18
CA HIS A 90 -5.10 8.63 5.30
C HIS A 90 -5.66 9.03 6.68
N ALA A 91 -6.80 9.73 6.71
CA ALA A 91 -7.45 10.11 7.95
C ALA A 91 -8.00 8.86 8.66
N ALA A 92 -7.49 8.59 9.86
CA ALA A 92 -7.96 7.49 10.69
C ALA A 92 -9.32 7.83 11.31
N LYS A 93 -10.34 7.10 10.90
CA LYS A 93 -11.70 7.06 11.47
C LYS A 93 -12.16 5.60 11.45
N TYR A 94 -11.61 4.82 12.38
CA TYR A 94 -11.73 3.37 12.40
C TYR A 94 -13.16 2.86 12.26
N VAL A 95 -13.32 1.75 11.53
CA VAL A 95 -14.56 1.00 11.42
C VAL A 95 -14.29 -0.50 11.55
N CYS A 96 -15.27 -1.25 12.05
CA CYS A 96 -15.17 -2.69 12.20
C CYS A 96 -15.88 -3.37 11.03
N GLY A 97 -15.18 -4.23 10.31
CA GLY A 97 -15.75 -5.04 9.24
C GLY A 97 -16.50 -6.25 9.75
N SER A 98 -17.47 -6.72 8.96
CA SER A 98 -18.22 -7.96 9.19
C SER A 98 -17.35 -9.22 9.16
N ASP A 99 -16.08 -9.09 8.78
CA ASP A 99 -15.04 -10.11 8.81
C ASP A 99 -14.19 -10.07 10.09
N GLY A 100 -14.50 -9.15 11.02
CA GLY A 100 -13.77 -8.95 12.27
C GLY A 100 -12.46 -8.17 12.14
N HIS A 101 -12.16 -7.60 10.97
CA HIS A 101 -10.98 -6.75 10.77
C HIS A 101 -11.31 -5.27 11.02
N THR A 102 -10.41 -4.58 11.73
CA THR A 102 -10.45 -3.11 11.86
C THR A 102 -9.85 -2.47 10.61
N TYR A 103 -10.60 -1.55 10.01
CA TYR A 103 -10.13 -0.73 8.90
C TYR A 103 -9.88 0.69 9.38
N ASP A 104 -8.79 1.34 8.93
CA ASP A 104 -8.45 2.70 9.37
C ASP A 104 -9.55 3.71 9.04
N ASN A 105 -10.35 3.45 8.01
CA ASN A 105 -11.57 4.18 7.71
C ASN A 105 -12.53 3.40 6.82
N ALA A 106 -13.76 3.91 6.72
CA ALA A 106 -14.82 3.35 5.88
C ALA A 106 -14.44 3.23 4.40
N CYS A 107 -13.59 4.12 3.87
CA CYS A 107 -13.14 4.03 2.48
C CYS A 107 -12.31 2.77 2.26
N LEU A 108 -11.38 2.46 3.18
CA LEU A 108 -10.54 1.26 3.09
C LEU A 108 -11.34 -0.03 3.26
N LEU A 109 -12.43 -0.04 4.03
CA LEU A 109 -13.34 -1.18 4.09
C LEU A 109 -14.08 -1.37 2.76
N ASN A 110 -14.68 -0.31 2.23
CA ASN A 110 -15.38 -0.35 0.94
C ASN A 110 -14.43 -0.69 -0.23
N CYS A 111 -13.17 -0.34 -0.09
CA CYS A 111 -12.12 -0.79 -0.99
C CYS A 111 -11.95 -2.31 -0.93
N ALA A 112 -11.76 -2.85 0.27
CA ALA A 112 -11.58 -4.29 0.47
C ALA A 112 -12.83 -5.08 0.02
N SER A 113 -14.03 -4.49 0.07
CA SER A 113 -15.25 -5.16 -0.39
C SER A 113 -15.29 -5.41 -1.90
N ILE A 114 -14.43 -4.75 -2.69
CA ILE A 114 -14.27 -5.04 -4.13
C ILE A 114 -13.84 -6.49 -4.33
N SER A 115 -12.94 -6.99 -3.47
CA SER A 115 -12.45 -8.37 -3.49
C SER A 115 -13.23 -9.31 -2.55
N ASN A 116 -14.07 -8.75 -1.67
CA ASN A 116 -14.93 -9.48 -0.73
C ASN A 116 -16.36 -8.90 -0.73
N PRO A 117 -17.25 -9.29 -1.66
CA PRO A 117 -18.59 -8.70 -1.80
C PRO A 117 -19.49 -8.82 -0.57
N GLY A 118 -19.17 -9.70 0.39
CA GLY A 118 -19.91 -9.84 1.65
C GLY A 118 -19.42 -8.91 2.77
N LEU A 119 -18.27 -8.25 2.55
CA LEU A 119 -17.69 -7.34 3.53
C LEU A 119 -18.51 -6.05 3.63
N HIS A 120 -18.99 -5.76 4.83
CA HIS A 120 -19.68 -4.52 5.15
C HIS A 120 -19.23 -4.02 6.53
N ILE A 121 -19.47 -2.73 6.81
CA ILE A 121 -19.25 -2.17 8.14
C ILE A 121 -20.24 -2.84 9.10
N GLN A 122 -19.72 -3.51 10.11
CA GLN A 122 -20.49 -4.07 11.22
C GLN A 122 -20.81 -2.95 12.22
N ASN A 123 -19.78 -2.28 12.77
CA ASN A 123 -19.91 -1.21 13.75
C ASN A 123 -18.90 -0.07 13.49
N ASP A 124 -19.17 1.14 13.99
CA ASP A 124 -18.18 2.23 14.05
C ASP A 124 -17.09 1.92 15.10
N GLY A 125 -15.84 2.35 14.83
CA GLY A 125 -14.68 2.08 15.69
C GLY A 125 -13.94 0.78 15.33
N SER A 126 -12.90 0.44 16.09
CA SER A 126 -12.13 -0.80 15.90
C SER A 126 -12.99 -2.03 16.24
N CYS A 127 -12.73 -3.18 15.61
CA CYS A 127 -13.26 -4.50 16.00
C CYS A 127 -12.73 -5.01 17.36
N ASP A 128 -12.16 -4.13 18.16
CA ASP A 128 -11.61 -4.50 19.44
C ASP A 128 -12.72 -4.98 20.38
N ASN A 129 -12.76 -6.30 20.59
CA ASN A 129 -13.55 -6.95 21.62
C ASN A 129 -12.90 -6.82 23.00
N SER A 130 -11.75 -6.14 23.10
CA SER A 130 -11.30 -5.64 24.39
C SER A 130 -12.38 -4.69 24.87
N VAL A 131 -13.16 -5.18 25.84
CA VAL A 131 -13.86 -4.35 26.80
C VAL A 131 -12.98 -3.14 27.01
N LYS A 132 -13.43 -1.95 26.58
CA LYS A 132 -12.87 -0.73 27.12
C LYS A 132 -13.17 -0.81 28.60
N VAL A 133 -12.26 -1.43 29.34
CA VAL A 133 -12.04 -1.12 30.73
C VAL A 133 -11.73 0.35 30.61
N VAL A 134 -12.76 1.17 30.83
CA VAL A 134 -12.57 2.57 31.08
C VAL A 134 -11.74 2.52 32.36
N ASP A 135 -10.42 2.59 32.20
CA ASP A 135 -9.50 2.78 33.30
C ASP A 135 -9.95 4.07 33.95
N HIS A 136 -10.79 3.92 34.96
CA HIS A 136 -11.44 4.97 35.72
C HIS A 136 -12.11 6.05 34.87
N ALA A 137 -13.45 6.01 34.85
CA ALA A 137 -14.26 7.20 34.64
C ALA A 137 -13.94 8.23 35.74
N GLU A 138 -12.82 8.95 35.61
CA GLU A 138 -12.61 10.21 36.31
C GLU A 138 -13.65 11.18 35.74
N ASN A 139 -14.71 11.36 36.54
CA ASN A 139 -15.79 12.32 36.40
C ASN A 139 -17.04 11.92 35.60
N VAL A 140 -17.53 10.69 35.77
CA VAL A 140 -18.96 10.41 35.56
C VAL A 140 -19.70 10.65 36.89
N THR A 141 -20.38 11.80 37.01
CA THR A 141 -21.26 12.06 38.16
C THR A 141 -22.58 11.31 37.97
N CYS A 142 -22.70 10.13 38.57
CA CYS A 142 -23.92 9.33 38.59
C CYS A 142 -24.91 9.88 39.61
N ASN A 143 -26.07 10.39 39.17
CA ASN A 143 -27.16 10.76 40.08
C ASN A 143 -27.99 9.53 40.47
N CYS A 144 -27.34 8.50 41.01
CA CYS A 144 -27.96 7.26 41.45
C CYS A 144 -28.16 7.27 42.97
N THR A 145 -29.25 6.65 43.43
CA THR A 145 -29.41 6.36 44.86
C THR A 145 -28.49 5.21 45.26
N LYS A 146 -27.98 5.24 46.50
CA LYS A 146 -27.11 4.19 47.05
C LYS A 146 -27.90 3.03 47.68
N ASN A 147 -29.03 2.67 47.09
CA ASN A 147 -29.81 1.53 47.55
C ASN A 147 -29.12 0.23 47.10
N TYR A 148 -28.83 -0.66 48.04
CA TYR A 148 -28.21 -1.94 47.74
C TYR A 148 -29.25 -2.92 47.20
N LYS A 149 -29.26 -3.13 45.89
CA LYS A 149 -30.09 -4.11 45.17
C LYS A 149 -29.24 -4.68 44.03
N PRO A 150 -28.30 -5.59 44.36
CA PRO A 150 -27.22 -5.92 43.46
C PRO A 150 -27.70 -6.61 42.18
N VAL A 151 -26.94 -6.39 41.11
CA VAL A 151 -27.14 -7.05 39.81
C VAL A 151 -25.80 -7.54 39.27
N CYS A 152 -25.81 -8.70 38.65
CA CYS A 152 -24.68 -9.21 37.89
C CYS A 152 -24.82 -8.72 36.45
N ALA A 153 -23.84 -7.95 35.97
CA ALA A 153 -23.86 -7.42 34.62
C ALA A 153 -23.29 -8.43 33.61
N SER A 154 -23.56 -8.21 32.32
CA SER A 154 -23.08 -9.02 31.20
C SER A 154 -21.55 -9.15 31.09
N ASN A 155 -20.80 -8.27 31.76
CA ASN A 155 -19.34 -8.32 31.84
C ASN A 155 -18.82 -9.11 33.07
N GLY A 156 -19.70 -9.77 33.82
CA GLY A 156 -19.33 -10.54 35.02
C GLY A 156 -19.02 -9.69 36.25
N VAL A 157 -19.32 -8.40 36.23
CA VAL A 157 -19.12 -7.49 37.38
C VAL A 157 -20.43 -7.32 38.16
N THR A 158 -20.34 -7.34 39.49
CA THR A 158 -21.47 -7.03 40.38
C THR A 158 -21.57 -5.53 40.60
N PHE A 159 -22.73 -4.96 40.34
CA PHE A 159 -23.04 -3.55 40.64
C PHE A 159 -23.97 -3.44 41.85
N GLU A 160 -23.79 -2.37 42.65
CA GLU A 160 -24.62 -2.10 43.86
C GLU A 160 -26.12 -2.05 43.54
N ASN A 161 -26.44 -1.48 42.39
CA ASN A 161 -27.76 -1.48 41.80
C ASN A 161 -27.70 -1.27 40.29
N GLU A 162 -28.83 -1.48 39.65
CA GLU A 162 -29.00 -1.33 38.21
C GLU A 162 -28.69 0.10 37.71
N CYS A 163 -28.96 1.14 38.50
CA CYS A 163 -28.60 2.52 38.13
C CYS A 163 -27.07 2.68 38.04
N MET A 164 -26.34 2.18 39.03
CA MET A 164 -24.88 2.21 39.05
C MET A 164 -24.27 1.38 37.91
N MET A 165 -24.92 0.28 37.51
CA MET A 165 -24.55 -0.51 36.33
C MET A 165 -24.68 0.31 35.05
N HIS A 166 -25.88 0.85 34.77
CA HIS A 166 -26.12 1.67 33.56
C HIS A 166 -25.27 2.94 33.52
N CYS A 167 -24.95 3.50 34.70
CA CYS A 167 -24.07 4.66 34.78
C CYS A 167 -22.60 4.32 34.48
N SER A 168 -22.18 3.09 34.77
CA SER A 168 -20.82 2.62 34.50
C SER A 168 -20.60 2.21 33.04
N GLY A 169 -21.67 1.87 32.30
CA GLY A 169 -21.59 1.59 30.87
C GLY A 169 -22.96 1.38 30.24
N THR A 170 -23.22 2.04 29.11
CA THR A 170 -24.49 1.99 28.37
C THR A 170 -24.74 0.67 27.64
N HIS A 171 -23.72 -0.18 27.51
CA HIS A 171 -23.79 -1.51 26.87
C HIS A 171 -23.95 -2.67 27.89
N LEU A 172 -24.01 -2.39 29.19
CA LEU A 172 -24.17 -3.41 30.20
C LEU A 172 -25.64 -3.81 30.33
N THR A 173 -25.91 -5.12 30.31
CA THR A 173 -27.23 -5.69 30.59
C THR A 173 -27.21 -6.47 31.89
N VAL A 174 -28.34 -6.54 32.59
CA VAL A 174 -28.48 -7.40 33.77
C VAL A 174 -28.50 -8.85 33.30
N GLN A 175 -27.48 -9.62 33.67
CA GLN A 175 -27.43 -11.05 33.44
C GLN A 175 -28.34 -11.77 34.44
N ASN A 176 -28.21 -11.46 35.74
CA ASN A 176 -29.03 -12.03 36.82
C ASN A 176 -29.24 -11.02 37.96
N PRO A 177 -30.38 -11.08 38.67
CA PRO A 177 -30.53 -10.38 39.93
C PRO A 177 -29.61 -10.98 41.01
N GLY A 178 -28.99 -10.14 41.83
CA GLY A 178 -27.99 -10.57 42.80
C GLY A 178 -26.54 -10.38 42.32
N PRO A 179 -25.55 -10.66 43.18
CA PRO A 179 -24.15 -10.64 42.81
C PRO A 179 -23.79 -11.75 41.81
N CYS A 180 -22.71 -11.56 41.06
CA CYS A 180 -22.14 -12.59 40.22
C CYS A 180 -21.55 -13.73 41.08
N GLU A 181 -21.72 -14.97 40.62
CA GLU A 181 -21.11 -16.13 41.27
C GLU A 181 -19.60 -16.16 40.92
N SER A 182 -18.75 -16.15 41.94
CA SER A 182 -17.31 -16.40 41.75
C SER A 182 -17.10 -17.90 41.54
N ASN A 183 -16.65 -18.27 40.34
CA ASN A 183 -16.22 -19.64 40.01
C ASN A 183 -14.73 -19.80 40.29
#